data_AF-A0A453A6Q1-F1
#
_entry.id   AF-A0A453A6Q1-F1
#
_cell.length_a   1.000
_cell.length_b   1.000
_cell.length_c   1.000
_cell.angle_alpha   90.00
_cell.angle_beta   90.00
_cell.angle_gamma   90.00
#
_symmetry.space_group_name_H-M   'P 1'
#
loop_
_entity.id
_entity.type
_entity.pdbx_description
1 polymer ?
#
loop_
_entity_poly.entity_id
_entity_poly.type
_entity_poly.pdbx_seq_one_letter_code
_entity_poly.pdbx_strand_id
1 'polypeptide(L)'
;QPPPPTAVIPREAWEGCSVLLDVNDGDRLAFFRLTPGATVKIGDKSCSLQPLLGRPFGSLFRVGPDGLLPCQDDGKPRDAGAAQDETRDNRSLVDNNTAQTLSSEDIEAMKREGASGDAIVEALIANSSTFGNKTVFSQEKYKLKKQKKYAPKVLLRRPSTRSICETYFKKYPARIGFMRVDTLSLLLSMANVGAYSDVLAVDMVGGLVVGAVAERLGGTGYVCSTYLGSAPSSIDIIRMYNLNSEMTSRIFQAPLSDLCSLKTSGDAPGSIQGDEPGVVPDESFQSSLEKPSDTEVSDGNAQSTTAQPIDIEAPEPATDEHLNQGDISMPGKQ
;
A
#
# COMPACT_ATOMS: atom_id res chain seq x y z
N GLN A 1 4.43 13.80 38.31
CA GLN A 1 4.25 14.65 37.11
C GLN A 1 3.13 14.00 36.29
N PRO A 2 2.10 14.73 35.82
CA PRO A 2 1.13 14.14 34.90
C PRO A 2 1.88 13.62 33.67
N PRO A 3 1.45 12.49 33.06
CA PRO A 3 2.09 11.99 31.86
C PRO A 3 2.08 13.10 30.79
N PRO A 4 3.17 13.22 30.00
CA PRO A 4 3.17 14.16 28.88
C PRO A 4 1.94 13.88 28.00
N PRO A 5 1.27 14.93 27.49
CA PRO A 5 0.12 14.76 26.64
C PRO A 5 0.51 13.88 25.45
N THR A 6 -0.23 12.78 25.27
CA THR A 6 0.00 11.84 24.17
C THR A 6 -0.03 12.62 22.86
N ALA A 7 1.05 12.50 22.07
CA ALA A 7 1.15 13.21 20.80
C ALA A 7 -0.11 12.95 19.94
N VAL A 8 -0.85 14.02 19.63
CA VAL A 8 -2.12 13.91 18.91
C VAL A 8 -1.82 13.40 17.50
N ILE A 9 -2.35 12.22 17.21
CA ILE A 9 -2.26 11.61 15.90
C ILE A 9 -3.03 12.49 14.90
N PRO A 10 -2.38 13.07 13.86
CA PRO A 10 -3.08 13.92 12.89
C PRO A 10 -4.16 13.12 12.15
N ARG A 11 -5.37 13.68 12.08
CA ARG A 11 -6.53 13.08 11.40
C ARG A 11 -6.71 13.55 9.97
N GLU A 12 -6.03 14.63 9.62
CA GLU A 12 -6.06 15.25 8.30
C GLU A 12 -4.69 15.12 7.65
N ALA A 13 -4.64 15.16 6.32
CA ALA A 13 -3.39 15.18 5.58
C ALA A 13 -2.77 16.59 5.62
N TRP A 14 -1.45 16.67 5.76
CA TRP A 14 -0.71 17.93 5.85
C TRP A 14 0.47 17.97 4.88
N GLU A 15 1.02 19.16 4.66
CA GLU A 15 2.19 19.33 3.81
C GLU A 15 3.40 18.61 4.41
N GLY A 16 4.09 17.82 3.58
CA GLY A 16 5.19 16.98 4.01
C GLY A 16 4.74 15.72 4.76
N CYS A 17 3.49 15.29 4.68
CA CYS A 17 3.09 13.96 5.14
C CYS A 17 3.14 12.93 4.01
N SER A 18 3.36 11.67 4.38
CA SER A 18 3.18 10.53 3.49
C SER A 18 1.70 10.13 3.50
N VAL A 19 1.13 9.83 2.35
CA VAL A 19 -0.26 9.37 2.20
C VAL A 19 -0.31 8.14 1.33
N LEU A 20 -1.33 7.31 1.53
CA LEU A 20 -1.64 6.20 0.64
C LEU A 20 -2.85 6.56 -0.21
N LEU A 21 -2.67 6.62 -1.53
CA LEU A 21 -3.79 6.73 -2.46
C LEU A 21 -4.26 5.33 -2.82
N ASP A 22 -5.52 5.07 -2.50
CA ASP A 22 -6.21 3.84 -2.84
C ASP A 22 -7.19 4.11 -3.98
N VAL A 23 -6.83 3.63 -5.18
CA VAL A 23 -7.60 3.84 -6.40
C VAL A 23 -8.48 2.61 -6.64
N ASN A 24 -9.79 2.84 -6.82
CA ASN A 24 -10.79 1.83 -7.14
C ASN A 24 -10.84 0.64 -6.15
N ASP A 25 -10.76 0.94 -4.85
CA ASP A 25 -10.91 -0.03 -3.75
C ASP A 25 -9.88 -1.17 -3.81
N GLY A 26 -8.60 -0.82 -3.94
CA GLY A 26 -7.47 -1.74 -3.89
C GLY A 26 -6.92 -2.17 -5.23
N ASP A 27 -7.47 -1.69 -6.36
CA ASP A 27 -6.92 -1.99 -7.68
C ASP A 27 -5.48 -1.48 -7.78
N ARG A 28 -5.25 -0.22 -7.38
CA ARG A 28 -3.93 0.40 -7.30
C ARG A 28 -3.74 1.13 -5.95
N LEU A 29 -2.68 0.74 -5.26
CA LEU A 29 -2.21 1.36 -4.02
C LEU A 29 -0.88 2.06 -4.29
N ALA A 30 -0.75 3.33 -3.91
CA ALA A 30 0.48 4.09 -4.12
C ALA A 30 0.73 5.10 -3.01
N PHE A 31 1.96 5.12 -2.48
CA PHE A 31 2.38 6.09 -1.49
C PHE A 31 2.90 7.36 -2.16
N PHE A 32 2.50 8.50 -1.62
CA PHE A 32 2.99 9.81 -2.05
C PHE A 32 3.40 10.63 -0.84
N ARG A 33 4.44 11.44 -1.00
CA ARG A 33 4.75 12.50 -0.05
C ARG A 33 4.10 13.77 -0.55
N LEU A 34 3.20 14.35 0.25
CA LEU A 34 2.50 15.57 -0.13
C LEU A 34 3.47 16.74 -0.12
N THR A 35 3.73 17.28 -1.30
CA THR A 35 4.46 18.52 -1.50
C THR A 35 3.65 19.40 -2.46
N PRO A 36 3.91 20.71 -2.51
CA PRO A 36 3.11 21.62 -3.35
C PRO A 36 3.06 21.24 -4.83
N GLY A 37 4.11 20.59 -5.35
CA GLY A 37 4.22 20.12 -6.73
C GLY A 37 3.92 18.62 -6.92
N ALA A 38 3.45 17.91 -5.90
CA ALA A 38 3.18 16.48 -6.01
C ALA A 38 1.98 16.23 -6.94
N THR A 39 2.16 15.31 -7.90
CA THR A 39 1.13 14.90 -8.86
C THR A 39 1.01 13.39 -8.90
N VAL A 40 -0.15 12.89 -9.35
CA VAL A 40 -0.41 11.47 -9.57
C VAL A 40 -1.02 11.25 -10.94
N LYS A 41 -0.52 10.26 -11.67
CA LYS A 41 -1.11 9.80 -12.93
C LYS A 41 -2.24 8.80 -12.63
N ILE A 42 -3.48 9.14 -12.97
CA ILE A 42 -4.66 8.26 -12.82
C ILE A 42 -5.29 8.07 -14.20
N GLY A 43 -5.14 6.88 -14.76
CA GLY A 43 -5.35 6.66 -16.19
C GLY A 43 -4.38 7.55 -16.99
N ASP A 44 -4.90 8.27 -17.97
CA ASP A 44 -4.09 9.14 -18.85
C ASP A 44 -3.95 10.57 -18.31
N LYS A 45 -4.57 10.88 -17.16
CA LYS A 45 -4.58 12.22 -16.58
C LYS A 45 -3.58 12.35 -15.45
N SER A 46 -2.73 13.39 -15.51
CA SER A 46 -1.93 13.83 -14.37
C SER A 46 -2.76 14.78 -13.50
N CYS A 47 -2.89 14.44 -12.22
CA CYS A 47 -3.71 15.18 -11.26
C CYS A 47 -2.83 15.73 -10.12
N SER A 48 -3.04 16.99 -9.74
CA SER A 48 -2.38 17.57 -8.57
C SER A 48 -2.91 16.97 -7.27
N LEU A 49 -2.01 16.74 -6.31
CA LEU A 49 -2.33 16.26 -4.96
C LEU A 49 -2.64 17.39 -3.96
N GLN A 50 -2.51 18.65 -4.38
CA GLN A 50 -2.88 19.83 -3.60
C GLN A 50 -4.27 19.74 -2.92
N PRO A 51 -5.34 19.26 -3.60
CA PRO A 51 -6.68 19.19 -3.00
C PRO A 51 -6.80 18.25 -1.79
N LEU A 52 -5.80 17.39 -1.56
CA LEU A 52 -5.76 16.46 -0.43
C LEU A 52 -5.32 17.15 0.88
N LEU A 53 -4.63 18.28 0.79
CA LEU A 53 -4.14 19.01 1.96
C LEU A 53 -5.31 19.53 2.81
N GLY A 54 -5.23 19.32 4.12
CA GLY A 54 -6.27 19.67 5.09
C GLY A 54 -7.50 18.77 5.03
N ARG A 55 -7.50 17.69 4.23
CA ARG A 55 -8.64 16.76 4.16
C ARG A 55 -8.46 15.62 5.14
N PRO A 56 -9.54 15.15 5.80
CA PRO A 56 -9.47 14.02 6.71
C PRO A 56 -9.07 12.76 5.96
N PHE A 57 -8.23 11.93 6.59
CA PHE A 57 -8.00 10.57 6.10
C PHE A 57 -9.33 9.81 6.03
N GLY A 58 -9.55 9.10 4.93
CA GLY A 58 -10.84 8.51 4.58
C GLY A 58 -11.64 9.33 3.55
N SER A 59 -11.19 10.55 3.20
CA SER A 59 -11.84 11.36 2.16
C SER A 59 -11.77 10.70 0.79
N LEU A 60 -12.89 10.73 0.06
CA LEU A 60 -13.00 10.26 -1.32
C LEU A 60 -12.87 11.41 -2.31
N PHE A 61 -12.22 11.12 -3.43
CA PHE A 61 -12.02 12.04 -4.52
C PHE A 61 -12.38 11.36 -5.84
N ARG A 62 -12.88 12.15 -6.78
CA ARG A 62 -13.12 11.75 -8.15
C ARG A 62 -12.21 12.52 -9.09
N VAL A 63 -11.78 11.88 -10.17
CA VAL A 63 -11.01 12.55 -11.23
C VAL A 63 -11.97 13.36 -12.09
N GLY A 64 -11.90 14.69 -11.97
CA GLY A 64 -12.63 15.65 -12.78
C GLY A 64 -11.85 16.15 -14.01
N PRO A 65 -12.34 17.19 -14.69
CA PRO A 65 -11.60 17.88 -15.75
C PRO A 65 -10.34 18.59 -15.22
N ASP A 66 -10.46 19.27 -14.07
CA ASP A 66 -9.39 20.10 -13.48
C ASP A 66 -8.54 19.37 -12.41
N GLY A 67 -8.70 18.05 -12.26
CA GLY A 67 -7.96 17.23 -11.29
C GLY A 67 -8.84 16.54 -10.26
N LEU A 68 -8.33 16.35 -9.04
CA LEU A 68 -9.02 15.64 -7.97
C LEU A 68 -10.07 16.53 -7.29
N LEU A 69 -11.33 16.13 -7.38
CA LEU A 69 -12.46 16.80 -6.75
C LEU A 69 -12.96 15.98 -5.55
N PRO A 70 -13.15 16.59 -4.37
CA PRO A 70 -13.76 15.92 -3.24
C PRO A 70 -15.15 15.41 -3.59
N CYS A 71 -15.45 14.19 -3.21
CA CYS A 71 -16.75 13.56 -3.41
C CYS A 71 -17.29 13.16 -2.03
N GLN A 72 -18.57 13.45 -1.77
CA GLN A 72 -19.21 12.87 -0.61
C GLN A 72 -19.39 11.37 -0.87
N ASP A 73 -19.12 10.56 0.14
CA ASP A 73 -19.60 9.18 0.09
C ASP A 73 -21.11 9.27 0.24
N ASP A 74 -21.86 8.98 -0.83
CA ASP A 74 -23.32 9.18 -0.84
C ASP A 74 -24.03 8.28 0.17
N GLY A 75 -23.30 7.45 0.93
CA GLY A 75 -23.78 6.63 2.03
C GLY A 75 -24.86 5.65 1.59
N LYS A 76 -25.18 5.58 0.29
CA LYS A 76 -26.11 4.62 -0.25
C LYS A 76 -25.43 3.29 0.00
N PRO A 77 -25.99 2.44 0.89
CA PRO A 77 -25.58 1.06 0.90
C PRO A 77 -25.63 0.61 -0.56
N ARG A 78 -24.58 -0.07 -1.02
CA ARG A 78 -24.67 -0.89 -2.23
C ARG A 78 -26.03 -1.55 -2.12
N ASP A 79 -26.96 -1.14 -2.99
CA ASP A 79 -28.33 -1.61 -2.94
C ASP A 79 -28.17 -3.12 -3.03
N ALA A 80 -28.27 -3.78 -1.87
CA ALA A 80 -27.90 -5.17 -1.75
C ALA A 80 -29.05 -5.84 -2.46
N GLY A 81 -28.85 -6.06 -3.76
CA GLY A 81 -29.91 -6.17 -4.76
C GLY A 81 -31.06 -6.90 -4.11
N ALA A 82 -32.17 -6.18 -3.89
CA ALA A 82 -33.36 -6.79 -3.33
C ALA A 82 -33.52 -8.12 -4.05
N ALA A 83 -33.58 -9.22 -3.28
CA ALA A 83 -33.63 -10.56 -3.83
C ALA A 83 -34.90 -10.68 -4.67
N GLN A 84 -34.82 -10.17 -5.90
CA GLN A 84 -35.80 -10.33 -6.92
C GLN A 84 -35.64 -11.76 -7.38
N ASP A 85 -36.76 -12.45 -7.48
CA ASP A 85 -36.85 -13.75 -8.12
C ASP A 85 -36.42 -13.58 -9.60
N GLU A 86 -35.12 -13.68 -9.84
CA GLU A 86 -34.51 -13.42 -11.15
C GLU A 86 -34.58 -14.69 -11.99
N THR A 87 -35.53 -14.72 -12.91
CA THR A 87 -35.66 -15.78 -13.92
C THR A 87 -34.78 -15.54 -15.16
N ARG A 88 -34.00 -14.46 -15.20
CA ARG A 88 -33.11 -14.11 -16.31
C ARG A 88 -31.88 -15.02 -16.30
N ASP A 89 -31.46 -15.47 -17.47
CA ASP A 89 -30.21 -16.19 -17.64
C ASP A 89 -29.50 -15.77 -18.94
N ASN A 90 -28.36 -16.40 -19.21
CA ASN A 90 -27.51 -16.07 -20.34
C ASN A 90 -27.78 -16.91 -21.61
N ARG A 91 -28.82 -17.76 -21.65
CA ARG A 91 -29.01 -18.72 -22.76
C ARG A 91 -29.24 -18.04 -24.13
N SER A 92 -29.82 -16.85 -24.11
CA SER A 92 -30.13 -16.05 -25.30
C SER A 92 -29.12 -14.92 -25.55
N LEU A 93 -28.06 -14.82 -24.73
CA LEU A 93 -27.01 -13.82 -24.93
C LEU A 93 -26.01 -14.34 -25.94
N VAL A 94 -25.94 -13.68 -27.10
CA VAL A 94 -24.98 -14.01 -28.16
C VAL A 94 -23.89 -12.93 -28.20
N ASP A 95 -22.63 -13.36 -28.16
CA ASP A 95 -21.49 -12.47 -28.30
C ASP A 95 -21.14 -12.26 -29.77
N ASN A 96 -21.71 -11.22 -30.37
CA ASN A 96 -21.49 -10.86 -31.76
C ASN A 96 -20.84 -9.47 -31.91
N ASN A 97 -20.30 -8.91 -30.82
CA ASN A 97 -19.74 -7.55 -30.76
C ASN A 97 -20.68 -6.40 -31.20
N THR A 98 -21.98 -6.64 -31.40
CA THR A 98 -22.98 -5.60 -31.73
C THR A 98 -23.77 -5.11 -30.52
N ALA A 99 -23.42 -5.60 -29.32
CA ALA A 99 -24.16 -5.35 -28.10
C ALA A 99 -24.03 -3.93 -27.54
N GLN A 100 -23.08 -3.13 -28.05
CA GLN A 100 -22.84 -1.74 -27.70
C GLN A 100 -22.88 -0.90 -28.98
N THR A 101 -23.77 0.08 -29.02
CA THR A 101 -23.91 0.96 -30.19
C THR A 101 -23.02 2.20 -30.11
N LEU A 102 -22.56 2.57 -28.91
CA LEU A 102 -21.65 3.69 -28.72
C LEU A 102 -20.22 3.31 -29.14
N SER A 103 -19.64 4.07 -30.08
CA SER A 103 -18.27 3.83 -30.56
C SER A 103 -17.20 4.33 -29.58
N SER A 104 -15.94 3.95 -29.79
CA SER A 104 -14.81 4.51 -29.04
C SER A 104 -14.66 6.02 -29.26
N GLU A 105 -14.89 6.47 -30.50
CA GLU A 105 -14.80 7.88 -30.89
C GLU A 105 -15.87 8.73 -30.17
N ASP A 106 -17.09 8.21 -30.05
CA ASP A 106 -18.16 8.88 -29.30
C ASP A 106 -17.81 9.02 -27.81
N ILE A 107 -17.21 8.00 -27.20
CA ILE A 107 -16.78 8.03 -25.80
C ILE A 107 -15.67 9.06 -25.60
N GLU A 108 -14.74 9.18 -26.55
CA GLU A 108 -13.71 10.21 -26.51
C GLU A 108 -14.27 11.61 -26.73
N ALA A 109 -15.26 11.77 -27.61
CA ALA A 109 -15.99 13.02 -27.77
C ALA A 109 -16.66 13.45 -26.46
N MET A 110 -17.37 12.55 -25.79
CA MET A 110 -17.96 12.81 -24.47
C MET A 110 -16.90 13.25 -23.44
N LYS A 111 -15.73 12.59 -23.41
CA LYS A 111 -14.63 12.99 -22.52
C LYS A 111 -14.10 14.40 -22.85
N ARG A 112 -13.99 14.72 -24.14
CA ARG A 112 -13.51 16.03 -24.64
C ARG A 112 -14.49 17.16 -24.34
N GLU A 113 -15.79 16.86 -24.41
CA GLU A 113 -16.87 17.76 -24.03
C GLU A 113 -17.01 17.95 -22.52
N GLY A 114 -16.22 17.22 -21.72
CA GLY A 114 -16.21 17.34 -20.27
C GLY A 114 -17.33 16.55 -19.57
N ALA A 115 -17.92 15.56 -20.24
CA ALA A 115 -18.90 14.68 -19.61
C ALA A 115 -18.31 13.98 -18.38
N SER A 116 -19.10 13.90 -17.31
CA SER A 116 -18.67 13.21 -16.10
C SER A 116 -18.53 11.70 -16.36
N GLY A 117 -17.64 11.04 -15.62
CA GLY A 117 -17.46 9.59 -15.71
C GLY A 117 -18.77 8.81 -15.49
N ASP A 118 -19.61 9.28 -14.57
CA ASP A 118 -20.93 8.67 -14.32
C ASP A 118 -21.87 8.83 -15.52
N ALA A 119 -21.88 10.00 -16.16
CA ALA A 119 -22.67 10.22 -17.37
C ALA A 119 -22.24 9.30 -18.53
N ILE A 120 -20.93 9.04 -18.66
CA ILE A 120 -20.40 8.08 -19.64
C ILE A 120 -20.88 6.66 -19.32
N VAL A 121 -20.89 6.26 -18.03
CA VAL A 121 -21.38 4.95 -17.60
C VAL A 121 -22.87 4.79 -17.91
N GLU A 122 -23.69 5.80 -17.62
CA GLU A 122 -25.12 5.77 -17.92
C GLU A 122 -25.38 5.73 -19.43
N ALA A 123 -24.64 6.49 -20.23
CA ALA A 123 -24.72 6.42 -21.69
C ALA A 123 -24.37 5.02 -22.23
N LEU A 124 -23.33 4.37 -21.68
CA LEU A 124 -22.95 3.00 -22.05
C LEU A 124 -24.01 1.96 -21.69
N ILE A 125 -24.74 2.17 -20.60
CA ILE A 125 -25.84 1.30 -20.17
C ILE A 125 -27.04 1.49 -21.11
N ALA A 126 -27.41 2.74 -21.39
CA ALA A 126 -28.53 3.08 -22.28
C ALA A 126 -28.33 2.58 -23.72
N ASN A 127 -27.08 2.54 -24.19
CA ASN A 127 -26.70 2.08 -25.54
C ASN A 127 -26.33 0.59 -25.60
N SER A 128 -26.61 -0.18 -24.54
CA SER A 128 -26.36 -1.62 -24.53
C SER A 128 -27.63 -2.44 -24.71
N SER A 129 -27.75 -3.09 -25.87
CA SER A 129 -28.91 -3.93 -26.21
C SER A 129 -29.04 -5.18 -25.33
N THR A 130 -27.95 -5.65 -24.73
CA THR A 130 -27.93 -6.84 -23.88
C THR A 130 -28.07 -6.55 -22.40
N PHE A 131 -27.92 -5.29 -21.96
CA PHE A 131 -27.83 -4.97 -20.54
C PHE A 131 -29.08 -5.34 -19.75
N GLY A 132 -30.28 -5.04 -20.28
CA GLY A 132 -31.55 -5.36 -19.63
C GLY A 132 -31.86 -6.86 -19.52
N ASN A 133 -31.26 -7.68 -20.39
CA ASN A 133 -31.44 -9.14 -20.39
C ASN A 133 -30.46 -9.86 -19.46
N LYS A 134 -29.43 -9.15 -18.95
CA LYS A 134 -28.48 -9.70 -17.98
C LYS A 134 -29.13 -9.84 -16.61
N THR A 135 -28.64 -10.81 -15.83
CA THR A 135 -28.93 -10.92 -14.40
C THR A 135 -28.47 -9.67 -13.65
N VAL A 136 -29.11 -9.34 -12.53
CA VAL A 136 -28.77 -8.25 -11.61
C VAL A 136 -27.29 -8.31 -11.24
N PHE A 137 -26.75 -9.48 -10.89
CA PHE A 137 -25.31 -9.63 -10.60
C PHE A 137 -24.43 -9.26 -11.80
N SER A 138 -24.83 -9.65 -13.01
CA SER A 138 -24.10 -9.31 -14.24
C SER A 138 -24.21 -7.83 -14.59
N GLN A 139 -25.37 -7.22 -14.32
CA GLN A 139 -25.58 -5.78 -14.46
C GLN A 139 -24.70 -5.00 -13.47
N GLU A 140 -24.69 -5.35 -12.19
CA GLU A 140 -23.85 -4.73 -11.17
C GLU A 140 -22.35 -4.90 -11.48
N LYS A 141 -21.94 -6.12 -11.86
CA LYS A 141 -20.56 -6.38 -12.30
C LYS A 141 -20.18 -5.51 -13.49
N TYR A 142 -21.08 -5.34 -14.46
CA TYR A 142 -20.87 -4.45 -15.61
C TYR A 142 -20.75 -2.99 -15.16
N LYS A 143 -21.69 -2.49 -14.34
CA LYS A 143 -21.66 -1.14 -13.79
C LYS A 143 -20.36 -0.86 -13.05
N LEU A 144 -19.94 -1.76 -12.15
CA LEU A 144 -18.69 -1.62 -11.39
C LEU A 144 -17.46 -1.59 -12.30
N LYS A 145 -17.41 -2.46 -13.32
CA LYS A 145 -16.31 -2.46 -14.32
C LYS A 145 -16.25 -1.14 -15.09
N LYS A 146 -17.39 -0.58 -15.48
CA LYS A 146 -17.46 0.69 -16.23
C LYS A 146 -17.14 1.88 -15.33
N GLN A 147 -17.65 1.92 -14.09
CA GLN A 147 -17.31 2.93 -13.10
C GLN A 147 -15.80 2.97 -12.82
N LYS A 148 -15.16 1.82 -12.59
CA LYS A 148 -13.71 1.76 -12.39
C LYS A 148 -12.90 2.32 -13.57
N LYS A 149 -13.40 2.18 -14.80
CA LYS A 149 -12.74 2.66 -16.02
C LYS A 149 -12.98 4.15 -16.29
N TYR A 150 -14.21 4.63 -16.14
CA TYR A 150 -14.62 5.97 -16.59
C TYR A 150 -14.81 6.98 -15.45
N ALA A 151 -15.08 6.51 -14.23
CA ALA A 151 -15.29 7.32 -13.03
C ALA A 151 -14.40 6.82 -11.87
N PRO A 152 -13.06 6.82 -12.03
CA PRO A 152 -12.17 6.30 -11.01
C PRO A 152 -12.33 7.08 -9.70
N LYS A 153 -12.42 6.33 -8.60
CA LYS A 153 -12.47 6.87 -7.24
C LYS A 153 -11.11 6.74 -6.59
N VAL A 154 -10.70 7.77 -5.86
CA VAL A 154 -9.44 7.82 -5.12
C VAL A 154 -9.76 8.06 -3.66
N LEU A 155 -9.38 7.10 -2.82
CA LEU A 155 -9.51 7.19 -1.37
C LEU A 155 -8.19 7.62 -0.75
N LEU A 156 -8.20 8.73 -0.02
CA LEU A 156 -7.07 9.22 0.74
C LEU A 156 -6.94 8.40 2.03
N ARG A 157 -5.95 7.51 2.13
CA ARG A 157 -5.69 6.71 3.33
C ARG A 157 -4.47 7.19 4.10
N ARG A 158 -4.55 7.05 5.41
CA ARG A 158 -3.41 7.19 6.32
C ARG A 158 -2.48 5.98 6.14
N PRO A 159 -1.16 6.17 6.02
CA PRO A 159 -0.21 5.07 6.14
C PRO A 159 -0.30 4.40 7.52
N SER A 160 -0.19 3.08 7.52
CA SER A 160 -0.11 2.23 8.71
C SER A 160 0.82 1.05 8.42
N THR A 161 1.31 0.35 9.44
CA THR A 161 2.06 -0.91 9.26
C THR A 161 1.36 -1.84 8.29
N ARG A 162 0.05 -2.03 8.48
CA ARG A 162 -0.77 -2.92 7.64
C ARG A 162 -0.71 -2.50 6.18
N SER A 163 -1.06 -1.24 5.90
CA SER A 163 -1.19 -0.75 4.52
C SER A 163 0.16 -0.65 3.81
N ILE A 164 1.24 -0.33 4.54
CA ILE A 164 2.61 -0.32 4.01
C ILE A 164 3.02 -1.74 3.63
N CYS A 165 2.85 -2.71 4.54
CA CYS A 165 3.18 -4.11 4.28
C CYS A 165 2.37 -4.68 3.09
N GLU A 166 1.05 -4.49 3.07
CA GLU A 166 0.19 -4.96 1.96
C GLU A 166 0.60 -4.36 0.61
N THR A 167 0.92 -3.06 0.58
CA THR A 167 1.33 -2.37 -0.67
C THR A 167 2.70 -2.86 -1.15
N TYR A 168 3.68 -3.01 -0.25
CA TYR A 168 4.99 -3.56 -0.60
C TYR A 168 4.89 -5.03 -1.02
N PHE A 169 4.08 -5.84 -0.34
CA PHE A 169 3.88 -7.24 -0.72
C PHE A 169 3.27 -7.36 -2.11
N LYS A 170 2.29 -6.52 -2.45
CA LYS A 170 1.66 -6.52 -3.78
C LYS A 170 2.60 -6.03 -4.89
N LYS A 171 3.50 -5.09 -4.61
CA LYS A 171 4.28 -4.38 -5.64
C LYS A 171 5.77 -4.71 -5.68
N TYR A 172 6.40 -4.84 -4.52
CA TYR A 172 7.82 -5.14 -4.34
C TYR A 172 8.04 -6.21 -3.25
N PRO A 173 7.46 -7.42 -3.40
CA PRO A 173 7.54 -8.42 -2.33
C PRO A 173 8.99 -8.76 -1.99
N ALA A 174 9.89 -8.81 -2.98
CA ALA A 174 11.31 -9.07 -2.76
C ALA A 174 11.99 -8.02 -1.85
N ARG A 175 11.61 -6.74 -1.89
CA ARG A 175 12.19 -5.70 -1.02
C ARG A 175 11.86 -5.92 0.46
N ILE A 176 10.79 -6.66 0.75
CA ILE A 176 10.37 -6.98 2.11
C ILE A 176 10.51 -8.47 2.44
N GLY A 177 11.35 -9.20 1.70
CA GLY A 177 11.58 -10.62 1.92
C GLY A 177 10.32 -11.49 1.76
N PHE A 178 9.38 -11.06 0.91
CA PHE A 178 8.07 -11.69 0.71
C PHE A 178 7.23 -11.80 2.00
N MET A 179 7.49 -10.93 2.98
CA MET A 179 6.74 -10.92 4.22
C MET A 179 5.29 -10.45 4.00
N ARG A 180 4.33 -11.30 4.35
CA ARG A 180 2.90 -10.96 4.35
C ARG A 180 2.50 -10.27 5.65
N VAL A 181 1.38 -9.56 5.59
CA VAL A 181 0.90 -8.74 6.71
C VAL A 181 0.49 -9.54 7.93
N ASP A 182 -0.04 -10.74 7.76
CA ASP A 182 -0.36 -11.67 8.83
C ASP A 182 0.88 -12.24 9.49
N THR A 183 1.93 -12.56 8.72
CA THR A 183 3.24 -12.94 9.26
C THR A 183 3.85 -11.81 10.09
N LEU A 184 3.83 -10.57 9.57
CA LEU A 184 4.29 -9.40 10.32
C LEU A 184 3.48 -9.18 11.61
N SER A 185 2.16 -9.34 11.54
CA SER A 185 1.27 -9.21 12.70
C SER A 185 1.56 -10.26 13.76
N LEU A 186 1.79 -11.51 13.35
CA LEU A 186 2.16 -12.60 14.24
C LEU A 186 3.53 -12.36 14.88
N LEU A 187 4.52 -11.92 14.11
CA LEU A 187 5.86 -11.57 14.61
C LEU A 187 5.78 -10.54 15.75
N LEU A 188 5.07 -9.43 15.52
CA LEU A 188 4.92 -8.36 16.52
C LEU A 188 4.15 -8.84 17.76
N SER A 189 3.18 -9.74 17.58
CA SER A 189 2.39 -10.29 18.68
C SER A 189 3.19 -11.29 19.52
N MET A 190 3.94 -12.19 18.86
CA MET A 190 4.80 -13.18 19.54
C MET A 190 5.97 -12.52 20.28
N ALA A 191 6.51 -11.43 19.72
CA ALA A 191 7.53 -10.63 20.39
C ALA A 191 6.95 -9.72 21.50
N ASN A 192 5.63 -9.77 21.73
CA ASN A 192 4.91 -8.96 22.72
C ASN A 192 5.22 -7.45 22.61
N VAL A 193 5.30 -6.94 21.37
CA VAL A 193 5.63 -5.54 21.13
C VAL A 193 4.47 -4.64 21.56
N GLY A 194 4.73 -3.83 22.59
CA GLY A 194 3.77 -2.87 23.15
C GLY A 194 4.47 -1.67 23.80
N ALA A 195 3.67 -0.68 24.17
CA ALA A 195 4.11 0.54 24.84
C ALA A 195 5.12 0.25 25.98
N TYR A 196 6.11 1.14 26.13
CA TYR A 196 7.18 1.06 27.14
C TYR A 196 8.16 -0.11 27.00
N SER A 197 8.10 -0.88 25.91
CA SER A 197 9.07 -1.95 25.66
C SER A 197 10.36 -1.41 25.07
N ASP A 198 11.48 -2.02 25.45
CA ASP A 198 12.79 -1.81 24.81
C ASP A 198 13.07 -2.97 23.87
N VAL A 199 12.95 -2.71 22.57
CA VAL A 199 12.95 -3.73 21.53
C VAL A 199 14.28 -3.70 20.76
N LEU A 200 14.98 -4.83 20.74
CA LEU A 200 16.10 -5.05 19.83
C LEU A 200 15.60 -5.75 18.56
N ALA A 201 15.81 -5.15 17.38
CA ALA A 201 15.34 -5.68 16.11
C ALA A 201 16.48 -5.77 15.08
N VAL A 202 16.60 -6.92 14.41
CA VAL A 202 17.42 -7.08 13.19
C VAL A 202 16.48 -6.96 12.00
N ASP A 203 16.59 -5.87 11.23
CA ASP A 203 15.69 -5.59 10.10
C ASP A 203 16.49 -5.37 8.81
N MET A 204 16.45 -6.38 7.94
CA MET A 204 17.07 -6.37 6.62
C MET A 204 16.06 -6.08 5.50
N VAL A 205 14.83 -5.65 5.84
CA VAL A 205 13.69 -5.50 4.92
C VAL A 205 13.25 -4.04 4.79
N GLY A 206 14.23 -3.14 4.65
CA GLY A 206 13.99 -1.72 4.38
C GLY A 206 13.50 -0.91 5.58
N GLY A 207 13.54 -1.46 6.80
CA GLY A 207 12.99 -0.82 8.00
C GLY A 207 11.49 -1.05 8.19
N LEU A 208 10.90 -2.03 7.48
CA LEU A 208 9.47 -2.35 7.63
C LEU A 208 9.13 -2.83 9.05
N VAL A 209 9.97 -3.69 9.64
CA VAL A 209 9.77 -4.24 11.00
C VAL A 209 10.05 -3.17 12.04
N VAL A 210 11.15 -2.41 11.89
CA VAL A 210 11.50 -1.31 12.81
C VAL A 210 10.40 -0.24 12.81
N GLY A 211 9.88 0.14 11.64
CA GLY A 211 8.77 1.06 11.52
C GLY A 211 7.50 0.54 12.20
N ALA A 212 7.22 -0.77 12.06
CA ALA A 212 6.07 -1.40 12.70
C ALA A 212 6.19 -1.46 14.23
N VAL A 213 7.39 -1.74 14.73
CA VAL A 213 7.70 -1.66 16.17
C VAL A 213 7.49 -0.22 16.65
N ALA A 214 8.08 0.77 15.98
CA ALA A 214 7.94 2.17 16.35
C ALA A 214 6.47 2.65 16.35
N GLU A 215 5.66 2.23 15.36
CA GLU A 215 4.21 2.51 15.32
C GLU A 215 3.51 1.93 16.56
N ARG A 216 3.83 0.69 16.96
CA ARG A 216 3.25 0.00 18.14
C ARG A 216 3.71 0.59 19.47
N LEU A 217 4.95 1.05 19.56
CA LEU A 217 5.50 1.70 20.75
C LEU A 217 4.86 3.08 20.99
N GLY A 218 4.41 3.77 19.94
CA GLY A 218 3.67 5.03 20.08
C GLY A 218 4.48 6.16 20.74
N GLY A 219 5.82 6.09 20.69
CA GLY A 219 6.72 7.04 21.37
C GLY A 219 7.09 6.66 22.81
N THR A 220 6.53 5.57 23.32
CA THR A 220 6.81 5.02 24.65
C THR A 220 7.70 3.78 24.55
N GLY A 221 8.89 3.82 25.17
CA GLY A 221 9.92 2.80 25.01
C GLY A 221 10.92 3.12 23.89
N TYR A 222 11.74 2.14 23.53
CA TYR A 222 12.82 2.31 22.55
C TYR A 222 12.88 1.15 21.56
N VAL A 223 13.32 1.43 20.34
CA VAL A 223 13.69 0.40 19.38
C VAL A 223 15.13 0.60 18.93
N CYS A 224 15.96 -0.42 19.15
CA CYS A 224 17.30 -0.49 18.62
C CYS A 224 17.30 -1.39 17.38
N SER A 225 17.42 -0.77 16.21
CA SER A 225 17.63 -1.43 14.93
C SER A 225 19.09 -1.84 14.81
N THR A 226 19.40 -3.09 15.15
CA THR A 226 20.74 -3.64 15.02
C THR A 226 20.97 -4.25 13.64
N TYR A 227 22.23 -4.25 13.19
CA TYR A 227 22.62 -4.79 11.89
C TYR A 227 23.93 -5.56 11.97
N LEU A 228 24.14 -6.44 10.99
CA LEU A 228 25.38 -7.19 10.81
C LEU A 228 26.30 -6.42 9.87
N GLY A 229 27.61 -6.46 10.14
CA GLY A 229 28.61 -5.80 9.31
C GLY A 229 28.92 -4.36 9.74
N SER A 230 29.65 -3.65 8.88
CA SER A 230 30.24 -2.33 9.18
C SER A 230 29.27 -1.15 8.97
N ALA A 231 28.21 -1.32 8.18
CA ALA A 231 27.29 -0.24 7.83
C ALA A 231 25.81 -0.64 8.05
N PRO A 232 24.97 0.31 8.52
CA PRO A 232 23.55 0.05 8.74
C PRO A 232 22.82 -0.25 7.44
N SER A 233 21.88 -1.20 7.50
CA SER A 233 20.94 -1.42 6.41
C SER A 233 20.02 -0.20 6.23
N SER A 234 19.61 0.05 4.98
CA SER A 234 18.68 1.13 4.67
C SER A 234 17.33 0.91 5.37
N ILE A 235 16.86 1.94 6.07
CA ILE A 235 15.54 1.98 6.74
C ILE A 235 14.59 2.98 6.07
N ASP A 236 14.61 3.01 4.74
CA ASP A 236 13.91 4.01 3.93
C ASP A 236 12.38 3.97 4.07
N ILE A 237 11.81 2.79 4.38
CA ILE A 237 10.37 2.56 4.52
C ILE A 237 9.81 3.30 5.75
N ILE A 238 10.62 3.55 6.78
CA ILE A 238 10.19 4.26 8.00
C ILE A 238 9.61 5.65 7.68
N ARG A 239 10.10 6.31 6.62
CA ARG A 239 9.60 7.63 6.18
C ARG A 239 8.12 7.62 5.75
N MET A 240 7.56 6.45 5.45
CA MET A 240 6.14 6.32 5.08
C MET A 240 5.20 6.34 6.29
N TYR A 241 5.71 6.01 7.48
CA TYR A 241 4.89 5.84 8.69
C TYR A 241 4.37 7.15 9.31
N ASN A 242 4.84 8.30 8.84
CA ASN A 242 4.54 9.61 9.45
C ASN A 242 4.81 9.64 10.96
N LEU A 243 5.90 9.01 11.39
CA LEU A 243 6.33 9.08 12.78
C LEU A 243 6.61 10.54 13.16
N ASN A 244 6.12 10.97 14.31
CA ASN A 244 6.41 12.30 14.82
C ASN A 244 7.86 12.36 15.36
N SER A 245 8.32 13.54 15.76
CA SER A 245 9.68 13.74 16.27
C SER A 245 9.97 12.91 17.52
N GLU A 246 8.99 12.79 18.42
CA GLU A 246 9.11 11.97 19.64
C GLU A 246 9.33 10.50 19.28
N MET A 247 8.47 9.90 18.47
CA MET A 247 8.60 8.52 18.00
C MET A 247 9.93 8.28 17.28
N THR A 248 10.33 9.22 16.42
CA THR A 248 11.60 9.12 15.67
C THR A 248 12.81 9.17 16.58
N SER A 249 12.77 10.00 17.64
CA SER A 249 13.86 10.09 18.63
C SER A 249 14.06 8.83 19.47
N ARG A 250 13.11 7.89 19.43
CA ARG A 250 13.18 6.58 20.13
C ARG A 250 13.78 5.47 19.27
N ILE A 251 14.11 5.73 18.01
CA ILE A 251 14.68 4.76 17.08
C ILE A 251 16.19 4.96 17.05
N PHE A 252 16.93 3.93 17.48
CA PHE A 252 18.39 3.91 17.48
C PHE A 252 18.91 2.88 16.48
N GLN A 253 20.10 3.11 15.93
CA GLN A 253 20.84 2.12 15.16
C GLN A 253 22.19 1.88 15.81
N ALA A 254 22.55 0.61 15.97
CA ALA A 254 23.84 0.19 16.50
C ALA A 254 24.28 -1.10 15.80
N PRO A 255 25.57 -1.29 15.48
CA PRO A 255 26.03 -2.55 14.94
C PRO A 255 25.99 -3.65 16.02
N LEU A 256 25.72 -4.90 15.62
CA LEU A 256 25.64 -6.01 16.57
C LEU A 256 26.97 -6.23 17.31
N SER A 257 28.10 -5.92 16.68
CA SER A 257 29.45 -6.01 17.27
C SER A 257 29.58 -5.18 18.54
N ASP A 258 29.02 -3.96 18.53
CA ASP A 258 29.17 -3.01 19.65
C ASP A 258 28.32 -3.50 20.82
N LEU A 259 27.10 -3.98 20.54
CA LEU A 259 26.21 -4.57 21.54
C LEU A 259 26.82 -5.82 22.18
N CYS A 260 27.50 -6.66 21.41
CA CYS A 260 28.22 -7.83 21.92
C CYS A 260 29.45 -7.45 22.75
N SER A 261 30.18 -6.41 22.34
CA SER A 261 31.36 -5.92 23.06
C SER A 261 30.97 -5.37 24.44
N LEU A 262 29.86 -4.63 24.53
CA LEU A 262 29.29 -4.12 25.78
C LEU A 262 28.93 -5.22 26.78
N LYS A 263 28.48 -6.40 26.31
CA LYS A 263 28.24 -7.56 27.18
C LYS A 263 29.52 -8.09 27.82
N THR A 264 30.64 -7.96 27.12
CA THR A 264 31.94 -8.53 27.52
C THR A 264 32.69 -7.60 28.47
N SER A 265 32.41 -6.29 28.44
CA SER A 265 33.08 -5.27 29.24
C SER A 265 32.50 -5.06 30.65
N GLY A 266 31.41 -5.73 31.04
CA GLY A 266 30.89 -5.71 32.42
C GLY A 266 30.28 -4.39 32.92
N ASP A 267 30.49 -3.26 32.23
CA ASP A 267 29.91 -1.97 32.57
C ASP A 267 28.47 -1.85 32.02
N ALA A 268 27.53 -2.53 32.69
CA ALA A 268 26.11 -2.21 32.56
C ALA A 268 25.84 -0.90 33.33
N PRO A 269 25.25 0.15 32.71
CA PRO A 269 24.80 1.32 33.45
C PRO A 269 23.63 0.92 34.37
N GLY A 270 23.94 0.81 35.67
CA GLY A 270 23.03 0.86 36.83
C GLY A 270 21.66 0.17 36.71
N SER A 271 21.59 -1.10 37.08
CA SER A 271 20.34 -1.74 37.48
C SER A 271 19.78 -1.07 38.75
N ILE A 272 18.55 -0.57 38.67
CA ILE A 272 17.76 -0.29 39.87
C ILE A 272 17.46 -1.64 40.51
N GLN A 273 17.94 -1.84 41.74
CA GLN A 273 17.75 -3.04 42.54
C GLN A 273 16.26 -3.38 42.68
N GLY A 274 15.87 -4.54 42.15
CA GLY A 274 14.69 -5.29 42.56
C GLY A 274 15.17 -6.69 42.94
N ASP A 275 14.90 -7.11 44.17
CA ASP A 275 15.34 -8.37 44.77
C ASP A 275 15.04 -9.60 43.88
N GLU A 276 16.06 -10.44 43.74
CA GLU A 276 15.97 -11.84 43.31
C GLU A 276 15.27 -12.68 44.39
N PRO A 277 14.59 -13.79 44.01
CA PRO A 277 15.31 -15.06 44.19
C PRO A 277 14.98 -16.13 43.12
N GLY A 278 16.02 -16.82 42.66
CA GLY A 278 16.00 -18.31 42.66
C GLY A 278 16.58 -18.97 41.41
N VAL A 279 17.86 -19.31 41.48
CA VAL A 279 18.60 -20.17 40.54
C VAL A 279 18.06 -21.61 40.54
N VAL A 280 17.91 -22.19 39.33
CA VAL A 280 18.05 -23.64 39.08
C VAL A 280 18.72 -23.87 37.71
N PRO A 281 19.58 -24.89 37.54
CA PRO A 281 20.61 -24.92 36.49
C PRO A 281 20.20 -25.63 35.19
N ASP A 282 21.01 -25.32 34.18
CA ASP A 282 21.08 -25.72 32.77
C ASP A 282 21.06 -27.24 32.47
N GLU A 283 20.44 -27.62 31.33
CA GLU A 283 20.79 -28.82 30.57
C GLU A 283 20.89 -28.49 29.07
N SER A 284 22.13 -28.30 28.64
CA SER A 284 22.78 -28.78 27.41
C SER A 284 21.91 -29.15 26.19
N PHE A 285 22.08 -28.42 25.09
CA PHE A 285 22.10 -29.02 23.76
C PHE A 285 23.22 -28.42 22.90
N GLN A 286 24.21 -29.26 22.62
CA GLN A 286 25.24 -29.06 21.59
C GLN A 286 24.62 -29.28 20.21
N SER A 287 24.88 -28.37 19.26
CA SER A 287 25.16 -28.77 17.87
C SER A 287 25.95 -27.69 17.12
N SER A 288 27.21 -28.05 16.89
CA SER A 288 28.15 -27.66 15.83
C SER A 288 27.69 -26.73 14.69
N LEU A 289 28.54 -25.71 14.46
CA LEU A 289 28.64 -24.90 13.24
C LEU A 289 29.06 -25.73 12.02
N GLU A 290 28.51 -25.38 10.85
CA GLU A 290 29.22 -25.45 9.57
C GLU A 290 29.14 -24.07 8.86
N LYS A 291 30.30 -23.55 8.48
CA LYS A 291 30.46 -22.38 7.59
C LYS A 291 30.26 -22.81 6.13
N PRO A 292 29.87 -21.88 5.24
CA PRO A 292 30.52 -21.81 3.94
C PRO A 292 31.11 -20.43 3.63
N SER A 293 32.40 -20.52 3.27
CA SER A 293 33.21 -19.77 2.30
C SER A 293 32.72 -18.45 1.69
N ASP A 294 33.64 -17.49 1.78
CA ASP A 294 33.74 -16.24 1.05
C ASP A 294 33.56 -16.37 -0.47
N THR A 295 32.93 -15.35 -1.07
CA THR A 295 33.27 -14.92 -2.43
C THR A 295 33.20 -13.40 -2.44
N GLU A 296 34.38 -12.77 -2.50
CA GLU A 296 34.58 -11.36 -2.74
C GLU A 296 34.06 -10.97 -4.14
N VAL A 297 33.31 -9.88 -4.24
CA VAL A 297 33.32 -9.02 -5.44
C VAL A 297 33.34 -7.56 -5.02
N SER A 298 34.26 -6.85 -5.65
CA SER A 298 34.83 -5.53 -5.38
C SER A 298 33.89 -4.33 -5.54
N ASP A 299 34.30 -3.26 -4.86
CA ASP A 299 33.82 -1.88 -4.76
C ASP A 299 33.23 -1.21 -6.01
N GLY A 300 32.30 -0.27 -5.75
CA GLY A 300 31.80 0.67 -6.76
C GLY A 300 30.87 1.75 -6.26
N ASN A 301 31.45 2.79 -5.64
CA ASN A 301 31.00 4.19 -5.66
C ASN A 301 29.77 4.61 -4.83
N ALA A 302 30.05 5.21 -3.67
CA ALA A 302 29.14 6.09 -2.96
C ALA A 302 28.95 7.40 -3.75
N GLN A 303 27.75 7.60 -4.29
CA GLN A 303 27.31 8.92 -4.74
C GLN A 303 26.06 9.35 -3.98
N SER A 304 26.25 10.44 -3.24
CA SER A 304 25.22 11.35 -2.73
C SER A 304 24.14 11.58 -3.78
N THR A 305 22.88 11.28 -3.46
CA THR A 305 21.75 11.59 -4.33
C THR A 305 20.69 12.38 -3.59
N THR A 306 20.53 13.62 -4.07
CA THR A 306 19.45 14.55 -3.85
C THR A 306 18.08 13.87 -3.95
N ALA A 307 17.18 14.23 -3.02
CA ALA A 307 15.83 13.73 -2.89
C ALA A 307 15.02 13.82 -4.20
N GLN A 308 14.56 12.66 -4.69
CA GLN A 308 13.48 12.56 -5.66
C GLN A 308 12.29 11.80 -5.05
N PRO A 309 11.05 12.14 -5.46
CA PRO A 309 9.87 11.37 -5.08
C PRO A 309 10.03 9.92 -5.55
N ILE A 310 9.59 8.97 -4.73
CA ILE A 310 9.46 7.58 -5.15
C ILE A 310 8.18 7.49 -6.00
N ASP A 311 8.26 8.02 -7.22
CA ASP A 311 7.27 7.79 -8.26
C ASP A 311 7.50 6.40 -8.80
N ILE A 312 6.60 5.50 -8.41
CA ILE A 312 6.71 4.12 -8.81
C ILE A 312 5.62 3.85 -9.86
N GLU A 313 5.99 3.98 -11.12
CA GLU A 313 5.17 3.50 -12.24
C GLU A 313 5.27 1.96 -12.32
N ALA A 314 4.11 1.29 -12.45
CA ALA A 314 4.08 -0.09 -12.91
C ALA A 314 4.16 -0.07 -14.44
N PRO A 315 4.69 -1.13 -15.09
CA PRO A 315 4.53 -1.27 -16.53
C PRO A 315 3.03 -1.17 -16.86
N GLU A 316 2.72 -0.45 -17.94
CA GLU A 316 1.35 -0.31 -18.42
C GLU A 316 0.70 -1.70 -18.49
N PRO A 317 -0.56 -1.85 -18.07
CA PRO A 317 -1.28 -3.07 -18.43
C PRO A 317 -1.19 -3.16 -19.96
N ALA A 318 -0.71 -4.28 -20.48
CA ALA A 318 -0.68 -4.53 -21.91
C ALA A 318 -2.00 -4.02 -22.49
N THR A 319 -1.90 -3.05 -23.39
CA THR A 319 -2.98 -2.70 -24.29
C THR A 319 -3.28 -3.98 -25.05
N ASP A 320 -4.25 -4.75 -24.55
CA ASP A 320 -4.79 -5.88 -25.27
C ASP A 320 -5.69 -5.30 -26.38
N GLU A 321 -5.01 -4.75 -27.39
CA GLU A 321 -5.57 -4.41 -28.69
C GLU A 321 -5.64 -5.66 -29.58
N HIS A 322 -5.85 -6.86 -29.04
CA HIS A 322 -6.12 -8.04 -29.87
C HIS A 322 -7.16 -8.98 -29.24
N LEU A 323 -8.36 -8.45 -29.02
CA LEU A 323 -9.60 -9.24 -29.18
C LEU A 323 -10.22 -8.94 -30.55
N ASN A 324 -9.44 -9.17 -31.61
CA ASN A 324 -9.92 -9.20 -32.99
C ASN A 324 -8.95 -10.04 -33.84
N GLN A 325 -9.06 -11.35 -33.72
CA GLN A 325 -8.74 -12.33 -34.77
C GLN A 325 -9.18 -13.72 -34.26
N GLY A 326 -10.46 -14.01 -34.47
CA GLY A 326 -10.90 -15.40 -34.53
C GLY A 326 -10.34 -16.02 -35.81
N ASP A 327 -9.74 -17.20 -35.66
CA ASP A 327 -9.26 -18.06 -36.74
C ASP A 327 -10.26 -18.14 -37.89
N ILE A 328 -9.85 -17.62 -39.05
CA ILE A 328 -10.55 -17.82 -40.32
C ILE A 328 -10.08 -19.17 -40.85
N SER A 329 -10.73 -20.25 -40.43
CA SER A 329 -10.61 -21.54 -41.12
C SER A 329 -11.41 -21.46 -42.42
N MET A 330 -10.72 -21.25 -43.54
CA MET A 330 -11.32 -21.39 -44.89
C MET A 330 -11.63 -22.86 -45.19
N PRO A 331 -12.68 -23.14 -45.99
CA PRO A 331 -13.14 -24.50 -46.26
C PRO A 331 -12.26 -25.17 -47.31
N GLY A 332 -11.98 -26.46 -47.10
CA GLY A 332 -11.38 -27.30 -48.11
C GLY A 332 -12.26 -27.41 -49.36
N LYS A 333 -11.62 -27.37 -50.53
CA LYS A 333 -12.09 -28.01 -51.75
C LYS A 333 -10.89 -28.62 -52.47
N GLN A 334 -11.02 -29.93 -52.69
CA GLN A 334 -10.45 -30.81 -53.72
C GLN A 334 -9.11 -30.43 -54.34
#